data_AF-A0A7W0NBX0-F1
#
_entry.id   AF-A0A7W0NBX0-F1
#
_cell.length_a   1.000
_cell.length_b   1.000
_cell.length_c   1.000
_cell.angle_alpha   90.00
_cell.angle_beta   90.00
_cell.angle_gamma   90.00
#
_symmetry.space_group_name_H-M   'P 1'
#
loop_
_entity.id
_entity.type
_entity.pdbx_description
1 polymer ?
#
loop_
_entity_poly.entity_id
_entity_poly.type
_entity_poly.pdbx_seq_one_letter_code
_entity_poly.pdbx_strand_id
1 'polypeptide(L)'
;FIGLTLLQVHMAWRVSYLEGDTARDMLIYNTTSPDVTQLMSDLGQLSAELTGGKELEIMYDSCTSWPMQWYLRDFSRKRFFASLGDGPSDAPVVIANESECASLKASMEGYTPQTYILRWHEPEYQLYRNFAIAPELDAGQSLWKDATAPHGPLDVIASVGNGLATQLTSEGQQRAYRIVMYRELPGGLNGYPYTVYVRNDLLPLYNEIRYGA
;
A
#
# COMPACT_ATOMS: atom_id res chain seq x y z
N PHE A 1 -29.33 7.45 21.77
CA PHE A 1 -29.36 8.01 20.41
C PHE A 1 -28.27 9.07 20.23
N ILE A 2 -28.28 10.18 20.99
CA ILE A 2 -27.30 11.29 20.88
C ILE A 2 -25.84 10.81 20.88
N GLY A 3 -25.44 9.96 21.83
CA GLY A 3 -24.04 9.48 21.91
C GLY A 3 -23.59 8.71 20.66
N LEU A 4 -24.44 7.85 20.11
CA LEU A 4 -24.14 7.12 18.87
C LEU A 4 -24.06 8.05 17.67
N THR A 5 -24.93 9.07 17.59
CA THR A 5 -24.88 10.07 16.54
C THR A 5 -23.58 10.87 16.59
N LEU A 6 -23.15 11.31 17.78
CA LEU A 6 -21.88 12.02 17.94
C LEU A 6 -20.68 11.14 17.55
N LEU A 7 -20.70 9.87 17.94
CA LEU A 7 -19.68 8.90 17.55
C LEU A 7 -19.65 8.71 16.03
N GLN A 8 -20.82 8.58 15.39
CA GLN A 8 -20.93 8.43 13.94
C GLN A 8 -20.38 9.65 13.20
N VAL A 9 -20.74 10.87 13.62
CA VAL A 9 -20.20 12.10 13.02
C VAL A 9 -18.68 12.19 13.21
N HIS A 10 -18.18 11.84 14.39
CA HIS A 10 -16.73 11.81 14.64
C HIS A 10 -16.01 10.84 13.70
N MET A 11 -16.50 9.60 13.57
CA MET A 11 -15.89 8.60 12.70
C MET A 11 -16.00 9.00 11.22
N ALA A 12 -17.16 9.45 10.78
CA ALA A 12 -17.38 9.88 9.40
C ALA A 12 -16.47 11.05 9.01
N TRP A 13 -16.28 12.02 9.91
CA TRP A 13 -15.38 13.15 9.67
C TRP A 13 -13.94 12.70 9.50
N ARG A 14 -13.43 11.83 10.40
CA ARG A 14 -12.04 11.34 10.31
C ARG A 14 -11.79 10.60 9.01
N VAL A 15 -12.63 9.62 8.68
CA VAL A 15 -12.47 8.79 7.48
C VAL A 15 -12.55 9.62 6.20
N SER A 16 -13.44 10.61 6.16
CA SER A 16 -13.66 11.40 4.93
C SER A 16 -12.63 12.51 4.73
N TYR A 17 -12.12 13.11 5.82
CA TYR A 17 -11.35 14.37 5.73
C TYR A 17 -9.94 14.32 6.33
N LEU A 18 -9.66 13.39 7.25
CA LEU A 18 -8.34 13.33 7.91
C LEU A 18 -7.51 12.14 7.45
N GLU A 19 -8.17 11.00 7.18
CA GLU A 19 -7.50 9.71 6.98
C GLU A 19 -7.92 9.02 5.67
N GLY A 20 -8.58 9.75 4.76
CA GLY A 20 -9.18 9.21 3.52
C GLY A 20 -8.21 8.59 2.51
N ASP A 21 -6.92 8.82 2.70
CA ASP A 21 -5.82 8.42 1.83
C ASP A 21 -4.85 7.41 2.48
N THR A 22 -5.14 6.97 3.72
CA THR A 22 -4.34 5.95 4.43
C THR A 22 -5.26 4.84 4.96
N ALA A 23 -4.79 3.59 4.97
CA ALA A 23 -5.58 2.45 5.48
C ALA A 23 -5.63 2.39 7.02
N ARG A 24 -5.68 3.55 7.71
CA ARG A 24 -5.83 3.62 9.18
C ARG A 24 -7.23 3.24 9.63
N ASP A 25 -8.22 3.49 8.77
CA ASP A 25 -9.59 3.03 8.98
C ASP A 25 -9.89 1.84 8.06
N MET A 26 -10.58 0.83 8.61
CA MET A 26 -10.91 -0.41 7.88
C MET A 26 -11.94 -0.21 6.77
N LEU A 27 -12.58 0.96 6.70
CA LEU A 27 -13.43 1.34 5.56
C LEU A 27 -12.61 1.63 4.28
N ILE A 28 -11.30 1.84 4.41
CA ILE A 28 -10.40 2.18 3.31
C ILE A 28 -9.58 0.94 2.97
N TYR A 29 -9.98 0.26 1.89
CA TYR A 29 -9.31 -0.93 1.41
C TYR A 29 -8.45 -0.62 0.19
N ASN A 30 -7.17 -1.00 0.24
CA ASN A 30 -6.29 -1.06 -0.94
C ASN A 30 -6.21 0.25 -1.75
N THR A 31 -6.25 1.39 -1.06
CA THR A 31 -6.31 2.71 -1.69
C THR A 31 -4.93 3.20 -2.11
N THR A 32 -4.87 4.00 -3.17
CA THR A 32 -3.62 4.67 -3.60
C THR A 32 -3.14 5.61 -2.50
N SER A 33 -1.85 5.52 -2.17
CA SER A 33 -1.25 6.34 -1.12
C SER A 33 -1.07 7.82 -1.56
N PRO A 34 -0.83 8.74 -0.60
CA PRO A 34 -0.43 10.11 -0.89
C PRO A 34 0.88 10.19 -1.67
N ASP A 35 1.79 9.23 -1.44
CA ASP A 35 3.10 9.12 -2.09
C ASP A 35 3.00 9.08 -3.61
N VAL A 36 1.97 8.44 -4.18
CA VAL A 36 1.75 8.42 -5.64
C VAL A 36 1.37 9.81 -6.14
N THR A 37 0.53 10.54 -5.41
CA THR A 37 0.14 11.92 -5.80
C THR A 37 1.34 12.85 -5.73
N GLN A 38 2.16 12.75 -4.67
CA GLN A 38 3.41 13.50 -4.54
C GLN A 38 4.37 13.16 -5.69
N LEU A 39 4.60 11.88 -5.96
CA LEU A 39 5.47 11.44 -7.06
C LEU A 39 5.01 12.03 -8.39
N MET A 40 3.71 12.00 -8.68
CA MET A 40 3.17 12.56 -9.93
C MET A 40 3.35 14.07 -10.04
N SER A 41 3.29 14.80 -8.93
CA SER A 41 3.62 16.23 -8.88
C SER A 41 5.11 16.45 -9.16
N ASP A 42 5.99 15.71 -8.46
CA ASP A 42 7.45 15.81 -8.59
C ASP A 42 7.89 15.50 -10.03
N LEU A 43 7.36 14.42 -10.63
CA LEU A 43 7.63 14.05 -12.03
C LEU A 43 7.07 15.06 -13.03
N GLY A 44 5.92 15.67 -12.73
CA GLY A 44 5.34 16.72 -13.55
C GLY A 44 6.22 17.96 -13.62
N GLN A 45 6.74 18.40 -12.47
CA GLN A 45 7.66 19.53 -12.38
C GLN A 45 9.02 19.20 -13.03
N LEU A 46 9.59 18.03 -12.71
CA LEU A 46 10.85 17.58 -13.30
C LEU A 46 10.76 17.55 -14.84
N SER A 47 9.65 17.04 -15.37
CA SER A 47 9.39 17.01 -16.80
C SER A 47 9.28 18.41 -17.41
N ALA A 48 8.61 19.33 -16.72
CA ALA A 48 8.47 20.71 -17.18
C ALA A 48 9.83 21.43 -17.25
N GLU A 49 10.68 21.26 -16.24
CA GLU A 49 12.03 21.85 -16.20
C GLU A 49 12.96 21.27 -17.28
N LEU A 50 12.91 19.95 -17.51
CA LEU A 50 13.81 19.29 -18.47
C LEU A 50 13.34 19.36 -19.92
N THR A 51 12.04 19.42 -20.15
CA THR A 51 11.46 19.25 -21.51
C THR A 51 10.48 20.35 -21.91
N GLY A 52 10.11 21.25 -21.00
CA GLY A 52 9.07 22.27 -21.23
C GLY A 52 7.64 21.73 -21.25
N GLY A 53 7.43 20.45 -20.92
CA GLY A 53 6.12 19.78 -20.97
C GLY A 53 6.11 18.42 -20.28
N LYS A 54 5.20 17.51 -20.66
CA LYS A 54 5.12 16.13 -20.14
C LYS A 54 5.84 15.11 -21.04
N GLU A 55 7.05 15.47 -21.47
CA GLU A 55 7.86 14.68 -22.41
C GLU A 55 9.01 13.93 -21.71
N LEU A 56 9.07 13.93 -20.37
CA LEU A 56 10.05 13.11 -19.64
C LEU A 56 9.82 11.62 -19.92
N GLU A 57 10.90 10.92 -20.26
CA GLU A 57 10.85 9.47 -20.38
C GLU A 57 10.80 8.83 -18.99
N ILE A 58 9.75 8.04 -18.76
CA ILE A 58 9.50 7.36 -17.48
C ILE A 58 9.20 5.91 -17.78
N MET A 59 10.00 5.01 -17.21
CA MET A 59 9.80 3.58 -17.35
C MET A 59 9.11 3.00 -16.13
N TYR A 60 8.22 2.02 -16.32
CA TYR A 60 7.57 1.33 -15.21
C TYR A 60 7.34 -0.17 -15.49
N ASP A 61 7.40 -0.98 -14.44
CA ASP A 61 7.35 -2.44 -14.52
C ASP A 61 5.92 -3.04 -14.47
N SER A 62 5.82 -4.36 -14.53
CA SER A 62 4.57 -5.11 -14.40
C SER A 62 3.91 -4.99 -13.03
N CYS A 63 4.67 -4.95 -11.93
CA CYS A 63 4.13 -4.83 -10.57
C CYS A 63 3.54 -3.44 -10.27
N THR A 64 4.07 -2.40 -10.91
CA THR A 64 3.61 -1.01 -10.75
C THR A 64 2.70 -0.56 -11.89
N SER A 65 2.52 -1.40 -12.93
CA SER A 65 1.74 -1.11 -14.14
C SER A 65 0.37 -0.50 -13.86
N TRP A 66 -0.35 -1.05 -12.88
CA TRP A 66 -1.51 -0.40 -12.30
C TRP A 66 -1.13 0.12 -10.89
N PRO A 67 -1.31 1.42 -10.60
CA PRO A 67 -2.04 2.42 -11.37
C PRO A 67 -1.20 3.29 -12.31
N MET A 68 0.11 3.01 -12.50
CA MET A 68 1.01 3.91 -13.24
C MET A 68 0.59 4.16 -14.69
N GLN A 69 -0.04 3.18 -15.36
CA GLN A 69 -0.65 3.35 -16.68
C GLN A 69 -1.63 4.54 -16.73
N TRP A 70 -2.42 4.73 -15.66
CA TRP A 70 -3.40 5.81 -15.58
C TRP A 70 -2.75 7.14 -15.19
N TYR A 71 -1.90 7.13 -14.16
CA TYR A 71 -1.25 8.35 -13.66
C TYR A 71 -0.27 8.95 -14.68
N LEU A 72 0.48 8.12 -15.40
CA LEU A 72 1.40 8.55 -16.45
C LEU A 72 0.70 8.78 -17.80
N ARG A 73 -0.64 8.76 -17.88
CA ARG A 73 -1.39 8.85 -19.17
C ARG A 73 -0.98 10.06 -20.01
N ASP A 74 -0.72 11.20 -19.38
CA ASP A 74 -0.35 12.44 -20.08
C ASP A 74 1.15 12.53 -20.43
N PHE A 75 1.98 11.62 -19.93
CA PHE A 75 3.39 11.53 -20.34
C PHE A 75 3.48 10.81 -21.67
N SER A 76 3.94 11.51 -22.70
CA SER A 76 4.03 11.01 -24.07
C SER A 76 5.10 9.91 -24.22
N ARG A 77 6.20 10.03 -23.46
CA ARG A 77 7.36 9.13 -23.49
C ARG A 77 7.37 8.11 -22.35
N LYS A 78 6.22 7.79 -21.74
CA LYS A 78 6.13 6.68 -20.79
C LYS A 78 6.39 5.34 -21.48
N ARG A 79 7.05 4.40 -20.81
CA ARG A 79 7.34 3.07 -21.36
C ARG A 79 7.10 1.98 -20.33
N PHE A 80 6.22 1.05 -20.68
CA PHE A 80 6.04 -0.18 -19.91
C PHE A 80 7.15 -1.18 -20.23
N PHE A 81 7.64 -1.91 -19.22
CA PHE A 81 8.50 -3.07 -19.42
C PHE A 81 8.05 -4.25 -18.56
N ALA A 82 8.06 -5.46 -19.13
CA ALA A 82 7.74 -6.67 -18.38
C ALA A 82 8.94 -7.20 -17.56
N SER A 83 10.17 -6.92 -18.02
CA SER A 83 11.42 -7.26 -17.35
C SER A 83 12.55 -6.36 -17.90
N LEU A 84 13.47 -5.92 -17.05
CA LEU A 84 14.73 -5.31 -17.48
C LEU A 84 15.67 -6.44 -17.89
N GLY A 85 15.65 -6.83 -19.17
CA GLY A 85 16.44 -7.95 -19.68
C GLY A 85 17.96 -7.80 -19.46
N ASP A 86 18.54 -6.64 -19.79
CA ASP A 86 20.01 -6.42 -19.86
C ASP A 86 20.52 -5.06 -19.31
N GLY A 87 19.78 -4.39 -18.42
CA GLY A 87 20.30 -3.22 -17.69
C GLY A 87 19.43 -1.96 -17.75
N PRO A 88 19.82 -0.90 -17.02
CA PRO A 88 19.02 0.30 -16.90
C PRO A 88 18.82 0.94 -18.27
N SER A 89 17.57 1.26 -18.59
CA SER A 89 17.28 2.25 -19.61
C SER A 89 18.02 3.55 -19.28
N ASP A 90 18.53 4.30 -20.27
CA ASP A 90 18.95 5.70 -20.10
C ASP A 90 17.76 6.65 -19.80
N ALA A 91 16.66 6.10 -19.28
CA ALA A 91 15.47 6.83 -18.91
C ALA A 91 15.74 7.63 -17.64
N PRO A 92 15.46 8.94 -17.61
CA PRO A 92 15.59 9.78 -16.42
C PRO A 92 15.01 9.19 -15.13
N VAL A 93 13.88 8.47 -15.25
CA VAL A 93 13.18 7.86 -14.13
C VAL A 93 12.71 6.45 -14.47
N VAL A 94 12.95 5.51 -13.55
CA VAL A 94 12.42 4.14 -13.61
C VAL A 94 11.63 3.85 -12.34
N ILE A 95 10.43 3.26 -12.47
CA ILE A 95 9.52 2.90 -11.38
C ILE A 95 9.41 1.38 -11.37
N ALA A 96 9.76 0.72 -10.27
CA ALA A 96 9.72 -0.74 -10.21
C ALA A 96 9.46 -1.25 -8.79
N ASN A 97 8.99 -2.49 -8.68
CA ASN A 97 8.99 -3.23 -7.43
C ASN A 97 10.02 -4.37 -7.48
N GLU A 98 11.15 -4.17 -6.80
CA GLU A 98 12.25 -5.16 -6.73
C GLU A 98 11.86 -6.45 -6.00
N SER A 99 10.96 -6.38 -5.01
CA SER A 99 10.66 -7.56 -4.19
C SER A 99 9.74 -8.56 -4.88
N GLU A 100 9.00 -8.13 -5.91
CA GLU A 100 7.93 -8.95 -6.51
C GLU A 100 8.05 -9.22 -8.01
N CYS A 101 8.42 -8.24 -8.85
CA CYS A 101 8.38 -8.42 -10.31
C CYS A 101 9.71 -8.21 -11.01
N ALA A 102 10.56 -7.34 -10.48
CA ALA A 102 11.82 -7.07 -11.14
C ALA A 102 12.91 -7.97 -10.53
N SER A 103 13.29 -9.00 -11.27
CA SER A 103 14.70 -9.39 -11.27
C SER A 103 15.49 -8.24 -11.90
N LEU A 104 15.61 -7.11 -11.18
CA LEU A 104 16.60 -6.06 -11.37
C LEU A 104 17.96 -6.70 -11.01
N LYS A 105 18.34 -7.70 -11.81
CA LYS A 105 19.52 -8.56 -11.61
C LYS A 105 20.82 -7.78 -11.81
N ALA A 106 20.73 -6.59 -12.38
CA ALA A 106 21.83 -5.65 -12.54
C ALA A 106 21.54 -4.41 -11.70
N SER A 107 22.50 -4.04 -10.86
CA SER A 107 22.57 -2.76 -10.16
C SER A 107 22.16 -1.62 -11.10
N MET A 108 21.19 -0.79 -10.72
CA MET A 108 20.92 0.47 -11.41
C MET A 108 22.07 1.45 -11.14
N GLU A 109 23.27 1.11 -11.61
CA GLU A 109 24.45 1.97 -11.51
C GLU A 109 24.15 3.31 -12.19
N GLY A 110 24.44 4.40 -11.49
CA GLY A 110 24.06 5.73 -11.95
C GLY A 110 22.64 6.15 -11.58
N TYR A 111 21.89 5.36 -10.80
CA TYR A 111 20.61 5.75 -10.23
C TYR A 111 20.63 5.74 -8.70
N THR A 112 19.80 6.58 -8.12
CA THR A 112 19.52 6.61 -6.69
C THR A 112 18.11 6.10 -6.44
N PRO A 113 17.93 5.00 -5.67
CA PRO A 113 16.61 4.48 -5.32
C PRO A 113 15.94 5.34 -4.26
N GLN A 114 14.63 5.52 -4.41
CA GLN A 114 13.77 6.12 -3.42
C GLN A 114 12.53 5.25 -3.24
N THR A 115 12.26 4.82 -2.01
CA THR A 115 11.09 3.98 -1.70
C THR A 115 9.86 4.84 -1.45
N TYR A 116 8.77 4.48 -2.11
CA TYR A 116 7.44 5.04 -1.95
C TYR A 116 6.47 3.91 -1.60
N ILE A 117 5.35 4.25 -1.00
CA ILE A 117 4.23 3.32 -0.82
C ILE A 117 3.28 3.50 -1.99
N LEU A 118 2.89 2.43 -2.69
CA LEU A 118 1.93 2.51 -3.80
C LEU A 118 0.50 2.59 -3.27
N ARG A 119 0.20 1.74 -2.30
CA ARG A 119 -1.11 1.57 -1.70
C ARG A 119 -0.98 1.04 -0.28
N TRP A 120 -1.97 1.37 0.52
CA TRP A 120 -2.09 0.90 1.89
C TRP A 120 -3.12 -0.22 1.96
N HIS A 121 -2.87 -1.22 2.80
CA HIS A 121 -3.84 -2.26 3.15
C HIS A 121 -3.86 -2.45 4.67
N GLU A 122 -5.03 -2.74 5.21
CA GLU A 122 -5.20 -3.05 6.62
C GLU A 122 -4.67 -4.46 6.93
N PRO A 123 -4.06 -4.69 8.11
CA PRO A 123 -3.53 -6.01 8.50
C PRO A 123 -4.65 -7.04 8.73
N GLU A 124 -5.24 -7.57 7.64
CA GLU A 124 -6.45 -8.40 7.62
C GLU A 124 -6.35 -9.61 8.57
N TYR A 125 -5.21 -10.30 8.56
CA TYR A 125 -4.97 -11.48 9.39
C TYR A 125 -4.90 -11.15 10.87
N GLN A 126 -4.27 -10.04 11.23
CA GLN A 126 -4.27 -9.59 12.60
C GLN A 126 -5.68 -9.18 13.01
N LEU A 127 -6.45 -8.50 12.13
CA LEU A 127 -7.73 -7.87 12.46
C LEU A 127 -8.93 -8.82 12.48
N TYR A 128 -9.19 -9.54 11.39
CA TYR A 128 -10.48 -10.25 11.21
C TYR A 128 -10.38 -11.64 10.58
N ARG A 129 -9.37 -11.95 9.74
CA ARG A 129 -9.33 -13.27 9.07
C ARG A 129 -9.13 -14.43 10.04
N ASN A 130 -8.45 -14.19 11.16
CA ASN A 130 -8.21 -15.19 12.20
C ASN A 130 -9.31 -15.21 13.28
N PHE A 131 -10.50 -14.67 13.01
CA PHE A 131 -11.59 -14.69 13.97
C PHE A 131 -12.16 -16.10 14.19
N ALA A 132 -12.34 -16.88 13.11
CA ALA A 132 -12.91 -18.21 13.15
C ALA A 132 -12.36 -19.09 12.02
N ILE A 133 -12.60 -20.39 12.13
CA ILE A 133 -12.36 -21.36 11.06
C ILE A 133 -13.39 -21.12 9.95
N ALA A 134 -12.92 -20.95 8.71
CA ALA A 134 -13.74 -20.83 7.51
C ALA A 134 -13.29 -21.91 6.50
N PRO A 135 -13.92 -23.11 6.50
CA PRO A 135 -13.52 -24.24 5.65
C PRO A 135 -13.81 -24.02 4.15
N GLU A 136 -14.66 -23.05 3.83
CA GLU A 136 -14.97 -22.64 2.46
C GLU A 136 -13.82 -21.86 1.78
N LEU A 137 -12.84 -21.40 2.55
CA LEU A 137 -11.62 -20.76 2.07
C LEU A 137 -10.46 -21.76 2.10
N ASP A 138 -9.46 -21.56 1.25
CA ASP A 138 -8.25 -22.40 1.28
C ASP A 138 -7.55 -22.33 2.64
N ALA A 139 -6.97 -23.44 3.08
CA ALA A 139 -6.19 -23.49 4.31
C ALA A 139 -5.07 -22.43 4.29
N GLY A 140 -4.93 -21.70 5.40
CA GLY A 140 -4.05 -20.54 5.53
C GLY A 140 -4.75 -19.20 5.34
N GLN A 141 -6.00 -19.17 4.85
CA GLN A 141 -6.75 -17.93 4.61
C GLN A 141 -7.66 -17.50 5.76
N SER A 142 -7.84 -18.35 6.77
CA SER A 142 -8.62 -18.07 7.99
C SER A 142 -7.88 -18.61 9.22
N LEU A 143 -8.58 -18.75 10.37
CA LEU A 143 -8.02 -19.47 11.52
C LEU A 143 -7.69 -20.94 11.17
N TRP A 144 -8.28 -21.47 10.09
CA TRP A 144 -7.92 -22.76 9.51
C TRP A 144 -6.58 -22.65 8.77
N LYS A 145 -5.47 -23.02 9.43
CA LYS A 145 -4.10 -22.82 8.93
C LYS A 145 -3.54 -23.97 8.07
N ASP A 146 -4.03 -25.19 8.27
CA ASP A 146 -3.52 -26.39 7.63
C ASP A 146 -4.70 -27.26 7.19
N ALA A 147 -4.64 -27.83 5.98
CA ALA A 147 -5.69 -28.70 5.45
C ALA A 147 -5.95 -29.94 6.32
N THR A 148 -4.95 -30.36 7.11
CA THR A 148 -5.07 -31.47 8.07
C THR A 148 -5.71 -31.06 9.39
N ALA A 149 -5.87 -29.76 9.66
CA ALA A 149 -6.47 -29.26 10.89
C ALA A 149 -7.99 -29.53 10.92
N PRO A 150 -8.56 -29.80 12.12
CA PRO A 150 -10.01 -29.96 12.28
C PRO A 150 -10.77 -28.74 11.78
N HIS A 151 -11.78 -28.98 10.95
CA HIS A 151 -12.59 -27.93 10.29
C HIS A 151 -14.05 -28.36 10.13
N GLY A 152 -14.51 -29.32 10.92
CA GLY A 152 -15.90 -29.77 10.90
C GLY A 152 -16.85 -28.69 11.45
N PRO A 153 -18.18 -28.88 11.30
CA PRO A 153 -19.17 -27.91 11.77
C PRO A 153 -19.05 -27.57 13.27
N LEU A 154 -18.68 -28.55 14.10
CA LEU A 154 -18.45 -28.32 15.54
C LEU A 154 -17.19 -27.51 15.80
N ASP A 155 -16.12 -27.73 15.04
CA ASP A 155 -14.86 -26.99 15.16
C ASP A 155 -15.06 -25.52 14.77
N VAL A 156 -15.86 -25.27 13.72
CA VAL A 156 -16.25 -23.92 13.31
C VAL A 156 -17.00 -23.23 14.45
N ILE A 157 -18.04 -23.84 15.01
CA ILE A 157 -18.80 -23.27 16.12
C ILE A 157 -17.90 -23.02 17.35
N ALA A 158 -17.05 -23.97 17.70
CA ALA A 158 -16.10 -23.83 18.81
C ALA A 158 -15.11 -22.69 18.57
N SER A 159 -14.62 -22.53 17.33
CA SER A 159 -13.70 -21.46 16.96
C SER A 159 -14.33 -20.06 17.13
N VAL A 160 -15.59 -19.90 16.73
CA VAL A 160 -16.35 -18.66 16.96
C VAL A 160 -16.51 -18.39 18.45
N GLY A 161 -16.87 -19.42 19.23
CA GLY A 161 -17.00 -19.30 20.69
C GLY A 161 -15.69 -18.86 21.35
N ASN A 162 -14.56 -19.45 20.96
CA ASN A 162 -13.24 -19.07 21.44
C ASN A 162 -12.87 -17.64 21.05
N GLY A 163 -13.13 -17.25 19.80
CA GLY A 163 -12.89 -15.88 19.32
C GLY A 163 -13.68 -14.83 20.11
N LEU A 164 -14.95 -15.11 20.44
CA LEU A 164 -15.76 -14.26 21.30
C LEU A 164 -15.24 -14.23 22.74
N ALA A 165 -14.83 -15.36 23.30
CA ALA A 165 -14.25 -15.42 24.64
C ALA A 165 -12.96 -14.59 24.75
N THR A 166 -12.13 -14.54 23.71
CA THR A 166 -10.95 -13.67 23.67
C THR A 166 -11.33 -12.19 23.80
N GLN A 167 -12.45 -11.74 23.24
CA GLN A 167 -12.91 -10.36 23.37
C GLN A 167 -13.34 -9.99 24.80
N LEU A 168 -13.66 -10.98 25.63
CA LEU A 168 -14.01 -10.77 27.04
C LEU A 168 -12.77 -10.67 27.95
N THR A 169 -11.59 -11.01 27.45
CA THR A 169 -10.33 -10.84 28.20
C THR A 169 -9.94 -9.37 28.28
N SER A 170 -9.14 -9.00 29.29
CA SER A 170 -8.61 -7.64 29.43
C SER A 170 -7.80 -7.20 28.21
N GLU A 171 -7.02 -8.11 27.63
CA GLU A 171 -6.25 -7.86 26.41
C GLU A 171 -7.17 -7.59 25.20
N GLY A 172 -8.18 -8.44 24.99
CA GLY A 172 -9.17 -8.25 23.94
C GLY A 172 -9.92 -6.92 24.06
N GLN A 173 -10.34 -6.56 25.28
CA GLN A 173 -11.01 -5.27 25.55
C GLN A 173 -10.09 -4.07 25.30
N GLN A 174 -8.83 -4.12 25.75
CA GLN A 174 -7.85 -3.06 25.49
C GLN A 174 -7.59 -2.91 23.99
N ARG A 175 -7.47 -4.02 23.28
CA ARG A 175 -7.28 -4.02 21.83
C ARG A 175 -8.49 -3.42 21.11
N ALA A 176 -9.71 -3.82 21.46
CA ALA A 176 -10.92 -3.25 20.89
C ALA A 176 -11.02 -1.75 21.16
N TYR A 177 -10.72 -1.31 22.40
CA TYR A 177 -10.68 0.10 22.77
C TYR A 177 -9.67 0.89 21.93
N ARG A 178 -8.46 0.36 21.73
CA ARG A 178 -7.41 1.00 20.92
C ARG A 178 -7.81 1.12 19.44
N ILE A 179 -8.42 0.10 18.86
CA ILE A 179 -8.92 0.15 17.48
C ILE A 179 -10.05 1.17 17.34
N VAL A 180 -11.00 1.21 18.28
CA VAL A 180 -12.15 2.12 18.20
C VAL A 180 -11.74 3.57 18.47
N MET A 181 -10.92 3.81 19.51
CA MET A 181 -10.62 5.17 19.97
C MET A 181 -9.39 5.78 19.29
N TYR A 182 -8.40 4.97 18.95
CA TYR A 182 -7.11 5.46 18.42
C TYR A 182 -6.81 4.98 17.00
N ARG A 183 -7.66 4.11 16.41
CA ARG A 183 -7.38 3.48 15.11
C ARG A 183 -6.02 2.78 15.08
N GLU A 184 -5.60 2.25 16.23
CA GLU A 184 -4.31 1.57 16.35
C GLU A 184 -4.45 0.16 15.80
N LEU A 185 -3.88 -0.07 14.61
CA LEU A 185 -3.91 -1.36 13.94
C LEU A 185 -2.80 -2.26 14.49
N PRO A 186 -3.11 -3.52 14.84
CA PRO A 186 -2.11 -4.47 15.29
C PRO A 186 -1.14 -4.79 14.14
N GLY A 187 0.15 -4.49 14.34
CA GLY A 187 1.19 -4.67 13.32
C GLY A 187 1.48 -3.43 12.47
N GLY A 188 0.74 -2.33 12.68
CA GLY A 188 0.90 -1.10 11.90
C GLY A 188 0.15 -1.11 10.57
N LEU A 189 0.47 -0.14 9.72
CA LEU A 189 -0.05 -0.07 8.35
C LEU A 189 0.78 -0.97 7.44
N ASN A 190 0.13 -1.85 6.69
CA ASN A 190 0.81 -2.58 5.65
C ASN A 190 0.78 -1.75 4.36
N GLY A 191 1.95 -1.48 3.80
CA GLY A 191 2.09 -0.79 2.53
C GLY A 191 2.60 -1.75 1.46
N TYR A 192 2.19 -1.53 0.22
CA TYR A 192 2.87 -2.12 -0.94
C TYR A 192 3.99 -1.17 -1.37
N PRO A 193 5.26 -1.40 -1.01
CA PRO A 193 6.33 -0.51 -1.40
C PRO A 193 6.64 -0.66 -2.89
N TYR A 194 7.10 0.43 -3.49
CA TYR A 194 7.73 0.43 -4.80
C TYR A 194 8.88 1.42 -4.80
N THR A 195 9.83 1.24 -5.71
CA THR A 195 11.05 2.04 -5.78
C THR A 195 11.03 2.88 -7.05
N VAL A 196 11.34 4.15 -6.88
CA VAL A 196 11.60 5.09 -7.96
C VAL A 196 13.10 5.31 -8.04
N TYR A 197 13.67 4.97 -9.16
CA TYR A 197 15.07 5.20 -9.50
C TYR A 197 15.18 6.49 -10.27
N VAL A 198 15.89 7.46 -9.70
CA VAL A 198 16.20 8.72 -10.35
C VAL A 198 17.66 8.71 -10.79
N ARG A 199 17.92 9.09 -12.05
CA ARG A 199 19.28 9.14 -12.57
C ARG A 199 20.12 10.17 -11.79
N ASN A 200 21.35 9.83 -11.44
CA ASN A 200 22.18 10.57 -10.48
C ASN A 200 22.51 12.01 -10.90
N ASP A 201 22.58 12.28 -12.21
CA ASP A 201 22.75 13.62 -12.78
C ASP A 201 21.52 14.52 -12.52
N LEU A 202 20.34 13.93 -12.43
CA LEU A 202 19.06 14.63 -12.17
C LEU A 202 18.70 14.68 -10.70
N LEU A 203 19.36 13.90 -9.84
CA LEU A 203 19.07 13.82 -8.41
C LEU A 203 19.10 15.18 -7.69
N PRO A 204 20.06 16.10 -7.95
CA PRO A 204 20.05 17.41 -7.32
C PRO A 204 18.78 18.22 -7.64
N LEU A 205 18.39 18.26 -8.92
CA LEU A 205 17.18 18.94 -9.38
C LEU A 205 15.92 18.29 -8.80
N TYR A 206 15.86 16.96 -8.82
CA TYR A 206 14.73 16.22 -8.24
C TYR A 206 14.57 16.50 -6.74
N ASN A 207 15.68 16.54 -5.99
CA ASN A 207 15.66 16.86 -4.56
C ASN A 207 15.27 18.32 -4.30
N GLU A 208 15.67 19.25 -5.16
CA GLU A 208 15.23 20.65 -5.07
C GLU A 208 13.72 20.76 -5.30
N ILE A 209 13.17 20.10 -6.31
CA ILE A 209 11.72 20.05 -6.56
C ILE A 209 10.97 19.48 -5.36
N ARG A 210 11.50 18.42 -4.77
CA ARG A 210 10.82 17.68 -3.69
C ARG A 210 10.93 18.33 -2.32
N TYR A 211 12.07 18.96 -2.01
CA TYR A 211 12.41 19.44 -0.66
C TYR A 211 12.73 20.94 -0.59
N GLY A 212 12.81 21.64 -1.73
CA GLY A 212 13.24 23.04 -1.82
C GLY A 212 12.14 24.08 -1.61
N ALA A 213 10.91 23.66 -1.28
CA ALA A 213 9.77 24.52 -1.02
C ALA A 213 9.58 24.81 0.48
#